data_AF-A0A1M3N2P0-F1
#
_entry.id   AF-A0A1M3N2P0-F1
#
_cell.length_a   1.000
_cell.length_b   1.000
_cell.length_c   1.000
_cell.angle_alpha   90.00
_cell.angle_beta   90.00
_cell.angle_gamma   90.00
#
_symmetry.space_group_name_H-M   'P 1'
#
loop_
_entity.id
_entity.type
_entity.pdbx_description
1 polymer ?
#
loop_
_entity_poly.entity_id
_entity_poly.type
_entity_poly.pdbx_seq_one_letter_code
_entity_poly.pdbx_strand_id
1 'polypeptide(L)'
;MVLTASCAVQIGTDGGGGSGGGSTRTPQARRAPAPAPAPAPAPPAPAKRAGLRVATPAKPATPAPAQPNAVAPNKLLGPTTEAINLTRFLDISKRNPKGCGYIEVSDKNWVHIDCGRYQASTKAVPHLTPRKAKLVKARKQLFVPLRVHMSTPALKLRGLSLSKPSGGRSSVAVGNSPATGGPAQVGDNFPETVDHRTMNVDGPIKSQGGVGSCTGHSLSSALDNAAIRAGVLKPNDRNRMTSPMHVWSRYGLPNMGAAADGNIAQPVGVYTTWQQNDKEACMLFQGTGSFATECAEAYGVKANSWREDKNLMAKYNKSQSEGIYKISSIEKLQVEPPDMDELLGILAGGANIWAAFLIDGSKWTNSAMKNAVIPDWSYDRSGHAVVISGYRTTPTGKQFLIHNSWGTSWGENGYAWVSEKMVEKYLYYAYKVKITNGVPKEDLTDDDCAPDELVDLTTGVCALMCDDDSRPNNGCPKK
;
A
#
# COMPACT_ATOMS: atom_id res chain seq x y z
N MET A 1 -30.05 29.51 -40.51
CA MET A 1 -30.94 28.59 -39.76
C MET A 1 -30.36 28.48 -38.36
N VAL A 2 -30.99 29.19 -37.43
CA VAL A 2 -30.57 29.39 -36.04
C VAL A 2 -31.12 28.26 -35.19
N LEU A 3 -30.36 27.75 -34.23
CA LEU A 3 -30.84 27.36 -32.88
C LEU A 3 -29.67 26.97 -31.98
N THR A 4 -29.26 27.92 -31.15
CA THR A 4 -28.57 27.71 -29.87
C THR A 4 -29.61 27.49 -28.79
N ALA A 5 -29.38 26.56 -27.86
CA ALA A 5 -30.22 26.37 -26.68
C ALA A 5 -29.35 26.43 -25.41
N SER A 6 -29.53 27.53 -24.69
CA SER A 6 -29.07 27.76 -23.32
C SER A 6 -30.14 27.27 -22.34
N CYS A 7 -29.76 26.58 -21.27
CA CYS A 7 -30.63 26.34 -20.13
C CYS A 7 -30.34 27.37 -19.03
N ALA A 8 -31.36 28.15 -18.69
CA ALA A 8 -31.38 29.11 -17.61
C ALA A 8 -31.78 28.44 -16.29
N VAL A 9 -31.15 28.90 -15.21
CA VAL A 9 -31.47 28.61 -13.81
C VAL A 9 -32.64 29.49 -13.38
N GLN A 10 -33.67 28.90 -12.78
CA GLN A 10 -34.76 29.63 -12.14
C GLN A 10 -34.57 29.60 -10.62
N ILE A 11 -34.36 30.80 -10.07
CA ILE A 11 -34.38 31.12 -8.65
C ILE A 11 -35.84 31.46 -8.31
N GLY A 12 -36.40 30.81 -7.29
CA GLY A 12 -37.67 31.19 -6.67
C GLY A 12 -37.41 31.71 -5.27
N THR A 13 -37.68 33.00 -5.07
CA THR A 13 -37.79 33.69 -3.78
C THR A 13 -39.26 33.77 -3.34
N ASP A 14 -39.43 34.13 -2.07
CA ASP A 14 -40.66 34.56 -1.38
C ASP A 14 -41.56 33.42 -0.87
N GLY A 15 -42.07 33.42 0.37
CA GLY A 15 -42.04 34.41 1.44
C GLY A 15 -43.29 34.22 2.33
N GLY A 16 -43.10 34.14 3.65
CA GLY A 16 -43.99 34.74 4.65
C GLY A 16 -45.32 34.06 5.08
N GLY A 17 -45.43 33.86 6.40
CA GLY A 17 -46.68 33.76 7.19
C GLY A 17 -47.13 32.32 7.50
N GLY A 18 -47.41 31.88 8.72
CA GLY A 18 -47.73 32.56 9.98
C GLY A 18 -48.95 31.84 10.60
N SER A 19 -48.87 31.51 11.90
CA SER A 19 -49.87 30.81 12.76
C SER A 19 -50.00 29.29 12.53
N GLY A 20 -50.15 28.41 13.52
CA GLY A 20 -50.37 28.52 14.96
C GLY A 20 -51.05 27.23 15.43
N GLY A 21 -50.59 26.63 16.54
CA GLY A 21 -51.36 25.67 17.33
C GLY A 21 -51.13 24.18 17.06
N GLY A 22 -50.92 23.40 18.12
CA GLY A 22 -51.09 21.94 18.09
C GLY A 22 -49.99 21.11 18.73
N SER A 23 -49.68 21.37 20.01
CA SER A 23 -48.91 20.45 20.85
C SER A 23 -49.73 19.19 21.15
N THR A 24 -49.27 18.03 20.68
CA THR A 24 -49.61 16.73 21.29
C THR A 24 -48.33 15.93 21.48
N ARG A 25 -47.74 16.06 22.67
CA ARG A 25 -46.68 15.20 23.21
C ARG A 25 -47.22 13.77 23.39
N THR A 26 -46.65 12.82 22.66
CA THR A 26 -46.73 11.39 23.00
C THR A 26 -45.76 11.10 24.16
N PRO A 27 -46.14 10.31 25.19
CA PRO A 27 -45.27 10.05 26.32
C PRO A 27 -44.17 9.04 25.94
N GLN A 28 -42.90 9.44 26.08
CA GLN A 28 -41.77 8.51 26.05
C GLN A 28 -41.80 7.63 27.30
N ALA A 29 -41.99 6.32 27.11
CA ALA A 29 -41.81 5.33 28.14
C ALA A 29 -40.34 5.29 28.59
N ARG A 30 -40.10 5.47 29.89
CA ARG A 30 -38.79 5.33 30.52
C ARG A 30 -38.31 3.89 30.36
N ARG A 31 -37.22 3.67 29.63
CA ARG A 31 -36.47 2.40 29.64
C ARG A 31 -35.76 2.26 30.98
N ALA A 32 -36.00 1.14 31.66
CA ALA A 32 -35.24 0.71 32.82
C ALA A 32 -33.77 0.42 32.42
N PRO A 33 -32.78 0.70 33.30
CA PRO A 33 -31.38 0.40 33.03
C PRO A 33 -31.14 -1.13 33.00
N ALA A 34 -30.25 -1.55 32.10
CA ALA A 34 -29.87 -2.96 31.94
C ALA A 34 -29.11 -3.50 33.17
N PRO A 35 -29.26 -4.79 33.52
CA PRO A 35 -28.53 -5.40 34.62
C PRO A 35 -27.03 -5.54 34.30
N ALA A 36 -26.19 -5.40 35.32
CA ALA A 36 -24.73 -5.51 35.22
C ALA A 36 -24.28 -6.93 34.80
N PRO A 37 -23.20 -7.06 34.02
CA PRO A 37 -22.70 -8.36 33.57
C PRO A 37 -22.05 -9.15 34.73
N ALA A 38 -22.24 -10.47 34.70
CA ALA A 38 -21.65 -11.41 35.66
C ALA A 38 -20.10 -11.48 35.53
N PRO A 39 -19.37 -11.74 36.63
CA PRO A 39 -17.92 -11.83 36.62
C PRO A 39 -17.42 -13.08 35.86
N ALA A 40 -16.28 -12.92 35.17
CA ALA A 40 -15.65 -13.96 34.37
C ALA A 40 -15.11 -15.14 35.22
N PRO A 41 -15.13 -16.38 34.70
CA PRO A 41 -14.58 -17.54 35.41
C PRO A 41 -13.04 -17.53 35.45
N ALA A 42 -12.49 -18.09 36.52
CA ALA A 42 -11.05 -18.16 36.80
C ALA A 42 -10.27 -19.02 35.77
N PRO A 43 -9.00 -18.69 35.48
CA PRO A 43 -8.17 -19.42 34.52
C PRO A 43 -7.69 -20.79 35.05
N PRO A 44 -7.51 -21.80 34.18
CA PRO A 44 -7.02 -23.12 34.58
C PRO A 44 -5.51 -23.15 34.89
N ALA A 45 -5.14 -24.05 35.80
CA ALA A 45 -3.78 -24.24 36.33
C ALA A 45 -2.75 -24.72 35.27
N PRO A 46 -1.44 -24.42 35.45
CA PRO A 46 -0.41 -24.68 34.45
C PRO A 46 0.02 -26.16 34.38
N ALA A 47 0.16 -26.67 33.16
CA ALA A 47 0.63 -28.02 32.85
C ALA A 47 2.16 -28.18 33.04
N LYS A 48 2.55 -29.37 33.51
CA LYS A 48 3.91 -29.78 33.88
C LYS A 48 4.85 -29.86 32.66
N ARG A 49 6.07 -29.32 32.82
CA ARG A 49 7.20 -29.40 31.87
C ARG A 49 7.71 -30.85 31.73
N ALA A 50 7.81 -31.35 30.50
CA ALA A 50 8.59 -32.55 30.15
C ALA A 50 9.99 -32.15 29.63
N GLY A 51 10.99 -32.95 29.97
CA GLY A 51 12.42 -32.60 30.00
C GLY A 51 13.13 -32.38 28.66
N LEU A 52 14.06 -31.44 28.70
CA LEU A 52 15.11 -31.20 27.70
C LEU A 52 16.10 -32.39 27.70
N ARG A 53 16.35 -33.00 26.54
CA ARG A 53 17.57 -33.80 26.30
C ARG A 53 18.59 -32.94 25.58
N VAL A 54 19.77 -32.84 26.18
CA VAL A 54 20.97 -32.16 25.67
C VAL A 54 21.65 -33.08 24.64
N ALA A 55 21.86 -32.59 23.42
CA ALA A 55 22.70 -33.22 22.42
C ALA A 55 24.02 -32.45 22.28
N THR A 56 25.12 -33.19 22.15
CA THR A 56 26.51 -32.73 22.14
C THR A 56 26.91 -31.98 20.86
N PRO A 57 27.98 -31.15 20.89
CA PRO A 57 28.33 -30.26 19.78
C PRO A 57 29.18 -30.96 18.70
N ALA A 58 28.78 -30.80 17.44
CA ALA A 58 29.58 -31.17 16.28
C ALA A 58 30.52 -30.03 15.83
N LYS A 59 31.68 -30.42 15.29
CA LYS A 59 32.83 -29.59 14.88
C LYS A 59 32.48 -28.55 13.79
N PRO A 60 33.21 -27.41 13.68
CA PRO A 60 32.92 -26.36 12.71
C PRO A 60 33.42 -26.74 11.31
N ALA A 61 32.54 -26.60 10.30
CA ALA A 61 32.93 -26.65 8.89
C ALA A 61 33.26 -25.22 8.38
N THR A 62 34.26 -25.15 7.52
CA THR A 62 34.79 -23.96 6.83
C THR A 62 33.72 -23.23 5.98
N PRO A 63 33.78 -21.89 5.82
CA PRO A 63 32.72 -21.14 5.16
C PRO A 63 32.80 -21.22 3.62
N ALA A 64 31.69 -21.60 2.99
CA ALA A 64 31.45 -21.49 1.56
C ALA A 64 30.91 -20.08 1.21
N PRO A 65 31.14 -19.56 -0.01
CA PRO A 65 30.83 -18.17 -0.39
C PRO A 65 29.33 -17.86 -0.34
N ALA A 66 29.03 -16.62 0.04
CA ALA A 66 27.68 -16.11 0.30
C ALA A 66 26.70 -16.34 -0.86
N GLN A 67 25.67 -17.14 -0.59
CA GLN A 67 24.44 -17.17 -1.37
C GLN A 67 23.58 -15.95 -0.96
N PRO A 68 22.98 -15.19 -1.89
CA PRO A 68 22.01 -14.17 -1.52
C PRO A 68 20.85 -14.85 -0.79
N ASN A 69 20.50 -14.33 0.38
CA ASN A 69 19.46 -14.87 1.25
C ASN A 69 18.19 -15.21 0.47
N ALA A 70 17.98 -16.50 0.21
CA ALA A 70 16.73 -17.01 -0.32
C ALA A 70 15.67 -16.79 0.76
N VAL A 71 14.85 -15.76 0.57
CA VAL A 71 13.57 -15.61 1.26
C VAL A 71 12.82 -16.93 1.08
N ALA A 72 12.42 -17.56 2.19
CA ALA A 72 11.70 -18.83 2.17
C ALA A 72 10.50 -18.73 1.21
N PRO A 73 10.20 -19.78 0.41
CA PRO A 73 9.19 -19.70 -0.63
C PRO A 73 7.84 -19.33 -0.03
N ASN A 74 7.32 -18.20 -0.50
CA ASN A 74 5.95 -17.72 -0.27
C ASN A 74 4.98 -18.82 -0.70
N LYS A 75 4.57 -19.70 0.23
CA LYS A 75 3.66 -20.80 -0.08
C LYS A 75 2.33 -20.18 -0.54
N LEU A 76 1.94 -20.34 -1.80
CA LEU A 76 0.82 -19.64 -2.47
C LEU A 76 -0.37 -19.28 -1.54
N LEU A 77 -0.77 -17.99 -1.46
CA LEU A 77 -2.19 -17.68 -1.24
C LEU A 77 -2.81 -17.91 -2.62
N GLY A 78 -3.09 -19.17 -2.92
CA GLY A 78 -3.79 -19.50 -4.15
C GLY A 78 -5.17 -18.82 -4.11
N PRO A 79 -5.72 -18.39 -5.26
CA PRO A 79 -7.15 -18.12 -5.32
C PRO A 79 -7.88 -19.32 -4.72
N THR A 80 -8.95 -19.11 -3.98
CA THR A 80 -9.92 -20.18 -3.73
C THR A 80 -10.48 -20.54 -5.10
N THR A 81 -9.80 -21.45 -5.82
CA THR A 81 -10.08 -21.81 -7.21
C THR A 81 -11.39 -22.57 -7.25
N GLU A 82 -12.50 -21.83 -7.29
CA GLU A 82 -13.64 -22.36 -8.00
C GLU A 82 -13.23 -22.55 -9.46
N ALA A 83 -13.69 -23.65 -10.07
CA ALA A 83 -13.37 -23.94 -11.45
C ALA A 83 -13.85 -22.80 -12.34
N ILE A 84 -12.91 -22.12 -13.00
CA ILE A 84 -13.19 -21.06 -13.97
C ILE A 84 -13.86 -21.71 -15.18
N ASN A 85 -14.99 -21.15 -15.64
CA ASN A 85 -15.55 -21.53 -16.92
C ASN A 85 -14.70 -20.90 -18.04
N LEU A 86 -13.63 -21.60 -18.43
CA LEU A 86 -12.64 -21.10 -19.37
C LEU A 86 -13.27 -20.75 -20.72
N THR A 87 -14.20 -21.56 -21.22
CA THR A 87 -14.95 -21.27 -22.46
C THR A 87 -15.64 -19.91 -22.35
N ARG A 88 -16.29 -19.64 -21.21
CA ARG A 88 -16.97 -18.38 -20.98
C ARG A 88 -16.01 -17.20 -20.94
N PHE A 89 -14.90 -17.32 -20.24
CA PHE A 89 -13.86 -16.28 -20.18
C PHE A 89 -13.31 -15.96 -21.56
N LEU A 90 -13.02 -16.98 -22.37
CA LEU A 90 -12.53 -16.82 -23.74
C LEU A 90 -13.56 -16.11 -24.63
N ASP A 91 -14.84 -16.45 -24.50
CA ASP A 91 -15.90 -15.80 -25.27
C ASP A 91 -16.10 -14.34 -24.86
N ILE A 92 -16.01 -14.02 -23.56
CA ILE A 92 -16.06 -12.64 -23.09
C ILE A 92 -14.84 -11.85 -23.58
N SER A 93 -13.64 -12.42 -23.45
CA SER A 93 -12.37 -11.79 -23.86
C SER A 93 -12.39 -11.35 -25.33
N LYS A 94 -13.01 -12.14 -26.23
CA LYS A 94 -13.18 -11.77 -27.66
C LYS A 94 -14.01 -10.49 -27.88
N ARG A 95 -14.88 -10.11 -26.93
CA ARG A 95 -15.71 -8.89 -27.00
C ARG A 95 -14.97 -7.66 -26.49
N ASN A 96 -13.88 -7.86 -25.74
CA ASN A 96 -13.17 -6.78 -25.08
C ASN A 96 -12.15 -6.13 -26.01
N PRO A 97 -11.90 -4.81 -25.89
CA PRO A 97 -10.82 -4.15 -26.60
C PRO A 97 -9.47 -4.82 -26.32
N LYS A 98 -8.58 -4.85 -27.33
CA LYS A 98 -7.21 -5.36 -27.14
C LYS A 98 -6.53 -4.61 -26.00
N GLY A 99 -5.96 -5.33 -25.02
CA GLY A 99 -5.15 -4.77 -23.94
C GLY A 99 -5.90 -4.52 -22.62
N CYS A 100 -7.21 -4.80 -22.54
CA CYS A 100 -8.00 -4.76 -21.32
C CYS A 100 -8.98 -5.95 -21.25
N GLY A 101 -9.65 -6.14 -20.12
CA GLY A 101 -10.58 -7.24 -19.89
C GLY A 101 -9.90 -8.54 -19.46
N TYR A 102 -10.54 -9.68 -19.73
CA TYR A 102 -10.01 -11.00 -19.38
C TYR A 102 -8.73 -11.36 -20.15
N ILE A 103 -7.68 -11.66 -19.40
CA ILE A 103 -6.37 -12.05 -19.90
C ILE A 103 -5.71 -13.09 -18.98
N GLU A 104 -5.05 -14.07 -19.60
CA GLU A 104 -4.19 -15.01 -18.89
C GLU A 104 -2.79 -14.39 -18.73
N VAL A 105 -2.37 -14.18 -17.48
CA VAL A 105 -1.12 -13.46 -17.17
C VAL A 105 0.02 -14.40 -16.77
N SER A 106 -0.31 -15.62 -16.36
CA SER A 106 0.59 -16.76 -16.14
C SER A 106 -0.20 -18.06 -16.36
N ASP A 107 0.46 -19.22 -16.40
CA ASP A 107 -0.21 -20.52 -16.62
C ASP A 107 -1.46 -20.67 -15.74
N LYS A 108 -2.64 -20.78 -16.38
CA LYS A 108 -3.97 -20.95 -15.80
C LYS A 108 -4.42 -19.83 -14.85
N ASN A 109 -3.74 -18.70 -14.86
CA ASN A 109 -4.04 -17.57 -14.01
C ASN A 109 -4.70 -16.46 -14.82
N TRP A 110 -6.02 -16.40 -14.73
CA TRP A 110 -6.84 -15.43 -15.43
C TRP A 110 -7.16 -14.25 -14.53
N VAL A 111 -7.00 -13.05 -15.08
CA VAL A 111 -7.34 -11.79 -14.41
C VAL A 111 -8.23 -10.95 -15.32
N HIS A 112 -8.89 -9.96 -14.74
CA HIS A 112 -9.63 -8.94 -15.49
C HIS A 112 -8.96 -7.58 -15.27
N ILE A 113 -8.56 -6.94 -16.37
CA ILE A 113 -7.93 -5.61 -16.38
C ILE A 113 -8.97 -4.56 -16.76
N ASP A 114 -9.01 -3.44 -16.04
CA ASP A 114 -10.08 -2.47 -16.19
C ASP A 114 -9.96 -1.67 -17.49
N CYS A 115 -10.94 -1.79 -18.37
CA CYS A 115 -11.04 -1.02 -19.63
C CYS A 115 -11.41 0.47 -19.43
N GLY A 116 -11.61 0.90 -18.18
CA GLY A 116 -12.08 2.23 -17.82
C GLY A 116 -10.97 3.08 -17.21
N ARG A 117 -11.20 4.38 -17.15
CA ARG A 117 -10.35 5.31 -16.39
C ARG A 117 -10.86 5.41 -14.96
N TYR A 118 -9.93 5.51 -14.03
CA TYR A 118 -10.23 5.80 -12.64
C TYR A 118 -10.58 7.26 -12.43
N GLN A 119 -11.27 7.53 -11.31
CA GLN A 119 -11.43 8.88 -10.80
C GLN A 119 -10.53 9.05 -9.57
N ALA A 120 -10.13 10.29 -9.31
CA ALA A 120 -9.40 10.64 -8.09
C ALA A 120 -10.32 10.56 -6.87
N SER A 121 -9.73 10.32 -5.71
CA SER A 121 -10.42 10.44 -4.42
C SER A 121 -10.85 11.88 -4.16
N THR A 122 -12.06 12.07 -3.64
CA THR A 122 -12.56 13.38 -3.19
C THR A 122 -12.20 13.68 -1.74
N LYS A 123 -11.80 12.67 -0.98
CA LYS A 123 -11.42 12.79 0.45
C LYS A 123 -9.91 12.72 0.69
N ALA A 124 -9.11 12.45 -0.34
CA ALA A 124 -7.66 12.46 -0.22
C ALA A 124 -7.14 13.89 0.01
N VAL A 125 -6.15 14.02 0.88
CA VAL A 125 -5.47 15.29 1.18
C VAL A 125 -4.15 15.35 0.43
N PRO A 126 -3.56 16.53 0.16
CA PRO A 126 -2.21 16.60 -0.41
C PRO A 126 -1.18 15.89 0.50
N HIS A 127 -0.24 15.16 -0.10
CA HIS A 127 0.89 14.56 0.64
C HIS A 127 1.88 15.62 1.12
N LEU A 128 2.24 16.56 0.25
CA LEU A 128 3.13 17.67 0.56
C LEU A 128 2.41 19.00 0.40
N THR A 129 2.77 19.98 1.22
CA THR A 129 2.55 21.39 0.87
C THR A 129 3.62 21.85 -0.13
N PRO A 130 3.40 22.97 -0.84
CA PRO A 130 4.44 23.55 -1.70
C PRO A 130 5.76 23.81 -0.97
N ARG A 131 5.67 24.10 0.34
CA ARG A 131 6.80 24.37 1.21
C ARG A 131 7.63 23.11 1.47
N LYS A 132 7.00 22.00 1.88
CA LYS A 132 7.69 20.72 2.09
C LYS A 132 8.17 20.10 0.78
N ALA A 133 7.41 20.25 -0.31
CA ALA A 133 7.82 19.83 -1.65
C ALA A 133 9.14 20.48 -2.10
N LYS A 134 9.35 21.77 -1.81
CA LYS A 134 10.63 22.45 -2.07
C LYS A 134 11.80 21.81 -1.31
N LEU A 135 11.58 21.34 -0.08
CA LEU A 135 12.61 20.64 0.71
C LEU A 135 12.90 19.24 0.18
N VAL A 136 11.87 18.48 -0.19
CA VAL A 136 11.99 17.15 -0.81
C VAL A 136 12.81 17.25 -2.11
N LYS A 137 12.45 18.19 -2.98
CA LYS A 137 13.15 18.44 -4.25
C LYS A 137 14.59 18.93 -4.08
N ALA A 138 14.85 19.68 -3.02
CA ALA A 138 16.20 20.08 -2.65
C ALA A 138 17.01 18.92 -2.02
N ARG A 139 16.38 17.76 -1.80
CA ARG A 139 16.92 16.58 -1.11
C ARG A 139 17.51 16.89 0.26
N LYS A 140 16.92 17.89 0.93
CA LYS A 140 17.30 18.34 2.28
C LYS A 140 16.59 17.55 3.38
N GLN A 141 15.92 16.44 3.03
CA GLN A 141 15.24 15.57 3.96
C GLN A 141 16.09 14.34 4.25
N LEU A 142 16.10 13.93 5.52
CA LEU A 142 16.84 12.76 5.99
C LEU A 142 15.83 11.61 6.05
N PHE A 143 15.81 10.79 5.01
CA PHE A 143 14.84 9.70 4.79
C PHE A 143 15.10 8.46 5.64
N VAL A 144 15.94 8.57 6.68
CA VAL A 144 16.44 7.42 7.42
C VAL A 144 15.82 7.40 8.83
N PRO A 145 15.14 6.31 9.22
CA PRO A 145 14.59 6.18 10.57
C PRO A 145 15.68 6.32 11.64
N LEU A 146 15.35 6.93 12.79
CA LEU A 146 16.28 7.14 13.92
C LEU A 146 16.97 5.84 14.37
N ARG A 147 16.32 4.70 14.20
CA ARG A 147 16.86 3.38 14.54
C ARG A 147 18.09 2.98 13.73
N VAL A 148 18.20 3.37 12.45
CA VAL A 148 19.39 3.13 11.62
C VAL A 148 20.59 3.94 12.14
N HIS A 149 20.32 5.05 12.84
CA HIS A 149 21.32 5.86 13.54
C HIS A 149 21.84 5.18 14.83
N MET A 150 21.08 4.27 15.44
CA MET A 150 21.45 3.57 16.68
C MET A 150 22.02 2.15 16.46
N SER A 151 21.94 1.60 15.24
CA SER A 151 22.37 0.23 14.94
C SER A 151 23.74 0.10 14.28
N THR A 152 24.52 1.18 14.11
CA THR A 152 25.94 1.06 13.77
C THR A 152 26.72 0.70 15.03
N PRO A 153 27.32 -0.51 15.15
CA PRO A 153 28.24 -0.77 16.24
C PRO A 153 29.46 0.10 15.98
N ALA A 154 29.75 1.03 16.88
CA ALA A 154 31.05 1.66 16.96
C ALA A 154 32.12 0.57 16.87
N LEU A 155 32.92 0.60 15.80
CA LEU A 155 34.07 -0.28 15.62
C LEU A 155 34.92 -0.16 16.89
N LYS A 156 34.89 -1.19 17.74
CA LYS A 156 35.83 -1.32 18.86
C LYS A 156 37.21 -1.53 18.26
N LEU A 157 37.97 -0.46 18.03
CA LEU A 157 39.41 -0.57 17.84
C LEU A 157 40.03 -1.04 19.16
N ARG A 158 40.22 -2.35 19.29
CA ARG A 158 41.15 -2.94 20.25
C ARG A 158 42.42 -3.34 19.52
N GLY A 159 43.48 -2.58 19.80
CA GLY A 159 44.85 -3.04 19.95
C GLY A 159 45.53 -3.63 18.73
N LEU A 160 46.30 -2.81 18.01
CA LEU A 160 47.49 -3.27 17.31
C LEU A 160 48.66 -2.34 17.63
N SER A 161 49.67 -2.96 18.21
CA SER A 161 50.95 -2.40 18.65
C SER A 161 51.64 -1.63 17.54
N LEU A 162 52.18 -0.46 17.90
CA LEU A 162 53.07 0.35 17.07
C LEU A 162 54.40 -0.37 16.84
N SER A 163 54.70 -0.69 15.60
CA SER A 163 56.07 -0.85 15.11
C SER A 163 56.20 -0.15 13.74
N LYS A 164 57.15 0.77 13.64
CA LYS A 164 57.56 1.56 12.46
C LYS A 164 59.05 1.26 12.20
N PRO A 165 59.66 1.58 11.04
CA PRO A 165 59.28 1.33 9.64
C PRO A 165 60.47 0.82 8.77
N SER A 166 60.21 0.37 7.54
CA SER A 166 61.12 0.65 6.40
C SER A 166 60.47 0.43 5.02
N GLY A 167 60.59 1.47 4.17
CA GLY A 167 60.81 1.39 2.72
C GLY A 167 59.66 1.05 1.76
N GLY A 168 59.38 1.97 0.82
CA GLY A 168 58.87 1.60 -0.52
C GLY A 168 57.70 2.43 -1.06
N ARG A 169 57.93 3.16 -2.16
CA ARG A 169 57.00 4.04 -2.90
C ARG A 169 55.83 3.28 -3.58
N SER A 170 54.62 3.85 -3.57
CA SER A 170 53.93 4.39 -4.79
C SER A 170 52.43 4.67 -4.58
N SER A 171 52.05 5.91 -4.91
CA SER A 171 50.76 6.44 -5.43
C SER A 171 49.44 5.72 -5.15
N VAL A 172 48.51 6.40 -4.44
CA VAL A 172 47.20 6.91 -4.95
C VAL A 172 46.73 7.97 -3.94
N ALA A 173 46.42 9.18 -4.43
CA ALA A 173 45.89 10.26 -3.60
C ALA A 173 44.42 10.03 -3.29
N VAL A 174 44.13 9.55 -2.07
CA VAL A 174 42.80 9.65 -1.45
C VAL A 174 42.84 10.87 -0.54
N GLY A 175 42.20 11.95 -0.97
CA GLY A 175 42.04 13.15 -0.17
C GLY A 175 41.09 12.90 1.00
N ASN A 176 41.63 12.50 2.14
CA ASN A 176 40.94 12.59 3.43
C ASN A 176 41.12 14.02 3.96
N SER A 177 40.02 14.79 4.04
CA SER A 177 39.93 15.91 4.98
C SER A 177 38.88 15.59 6.04
N PRO A 178 39.21 15.77 7.34
CA PRO A 178 38.30 15.47 8.44
C PRO A 178 37.33 16.64 8.65
N ALA A 179 36.03 16.39 8.50
CA ALA A 179 35.01 17.36 8.90
C ALA A 179 34.70 17.19 10.39
N THR A 180 35.20 18.11 11.19
CA THR A 180 34.73 18.41 12.54
C THR A 180 33.37 19.12 12.47
N GLY A 181 32.31 18.54 13.05
CA GLY A 181 31.08 19.29 13.36
C GLY A 181 29.76 18.50 13.33
N GLY A 182 29.11 18.34 14.50
CA GLY A 182 27.68 18.01 14.66
C GLY A 182 27.27 16.55 14.39
N PRO A 183 26.11 16.08 14.92
CA PRO A 183 25.54 14.80 14.51
C PRO A 183 25.32 14.84 12.99
N ALA A 184 25.98 13.92 12.30
CA ALA A 184 26.15 13.91 10.86
C ALA A 184 24.79 13.92 10.13
N GLN A 185 24.57 14.94 9.30
CA GLN A 185 23.55 14.94 8.25
C GLN A 185 23.84 13.77 7.32
N VAL A 186 22.96 12.76 7.30
CA VAL A 186 23.11 11.55 6.49
C VAL A 186 22.57 11.80 5.08
N GLY A 187 23.47 12.18 4.17
CA GLY A 187 23.36 12.04 2.72
C GLY A 187 22.20 12.75 1.99
N ASP A 188 22.53 13.82 1.26
CA ASP A 188 21.62 14.57 0.35
C ASP A 188 21.12 13.75 -0.87
N ASN A 189 21.34 12.43 -0.91
CA ASN A 189 20.99 11.58 -2.05
C ASN A 189 20.23 10.34 -1.59
N PHE A 190 19.15 10.02 -2.31
CA PHE A 190 18.42 8.78 -2.13
C PHE A 190 19.32 7.55 -2.33
N PRO A 191 19.11 6.44 -1.60
CA PRO A 191 19.79 5.18 -1.87
C PRO A 191 19.64 4.78 -3.34
N GLU A 192 20.63 4.15 -3.95
CA GLU A 192 20.52 3.68 -5.34
C GLU A 192 19.48 2.56 -5.51
N THR A 193 19.23 1.80 -4.44
CA THR A 193 18.27 0.70 -4.42
C THR A 193 17.50 0.71 -3.10
N VAL A 194 16.19 0.53 -3.20
CA VAL A 194 15.25 0.28 -2.11
C VAL A 194 14.41 -0.91 -2.52
N ASP A 195 14.35 -1.94 -1.67
CA ASP A 195 13.57 -3.15 -1.93
C ASP A 195 12.85 -3.60 -0.66
N HIS A 196 11.56 -3.30 -0.56
CA HIS A 196 10.74 -3.55 0.64
C HIS A 196 10.56 -5.04 0.94
N ARG A 197 10.77 -5.91 -0.04
CA ARG A 197 10.79 -7.36 0.16
C ARG A 197 11.94 -7.75 1.08
N THR A 198 13.13 -7.19 0.83
CA THR A 198 14.33 -7.45 1.64
C THR A 198 14.30 -6.74 2.99
N MET A 199 13.57 -5.64 3.09
CA MET A 199 13.35 -4.90 4.34
C MET A 199 12.26 -5.53 5.22
N ASN A 200 11.55 -6.55 4.73
CA ASN A 200 10.40 -7.18 5.40
C ASN A 200 9.28 -6.18 5.76
N VAL A 201 9.02 -5.18 4.90
CA VAL A 201 7.93 -4.21 5.09
C VAL A 201 6.78 -4.39 4.09
N ASP A 202 6.90 -5.36 3.19
CA ASP A 202 5.80 -5.81 2.32
C ASP A 202 4.96 -6.92 2.97
N GLY A 203 3.65 -6.82 2.80
CA GLY A 203 2.67 -7.84 3.13
C GLY A 203 2.64 -8.99 2.11
N PRO A 204 1.87 -10.05 2.39
CA PRO A 204 1.72 -11.18 1.48
C PRO A 204 1.08 -10.78 0.14
N ILE A 205 1.53 -11.41 -0.95
CA ILE A 205 0.89 -11.28 -2.26
C ILE A 205 -0.53 -11.82 -2.23
N LYS A 206 -1.48 -11.03 -2.74
CA LYS A 206 -2.88 -11.40 -2.92
C LYS A 206 -3.17 -11.78 -4.38
N SER A 207 -4.34 -12.39 -4.61
CA SER A 207 -4.83 -12.68 -5.95
C SER A 207 -6.27 -12.18 -6.10
N GLN A 208 -6.52 -11.31 -7.07
CA GLN A 208 -7.85 -10.78 -7.38
C GLN A 208 -8.70 -11.74 -8.23
N GLY A 209 -8.08 -12.81 -8.75
CA GLY A 209 -8.71 -13.73 -9.69
C GLY A 209 -9.24 -13.05 -10.95
N GLY A 210 -10.25 -13.64 -11.57
CA GLY A 210 -10.89 -13.14 -12.79
C GLY A 210 -11.83 -11.93 -12.56
N VAL A 211 -11.56 -11.10 -11.57
CA VAL A 211 -12.44 -10.01 -11.16
C VAL A 211 -11.67 -8.71 -11.23
N GLY A 212 -12.26 -7.67 -11.85
CA GLY A 212 -11.72 -6.29 -11.88
C GLY A 212 -11.79 -5.61 -10.52
N SER A 213 -11.10 -6.19 -9.52
CA SER A 213 -11.10 -5.75 -8.12
C SER A 213 -9.69 -5.33 -7.66
N CYS A 214 -8.83 -4.97 -8.62
CA CYS A 214 -7.44 -4.57 -8.40
C CYS A 214 -7.34 -3.41 -7.40
N THR A 215 -8.27 -2.44 -7.44
CA THR A 215 -8.31 -1.29 -6.52
C THR A 215 -8.52 -1.71 -5.07
N GLY A 216 -9.31 -2.76 -4.82
CA GLY A 216 -9.59 -3.26 -3.47
C GLY A 216 -8.42 -4.08 -2.93
N HIS A 217 -7.80 -4.88 -3.81
CA HIS A 217 -6.63 -5.67 -3.50
C HIS A 217 -5.39 -4.84 -3.23
N SER A 218 -5.10 -3.87 -4.10
CA SER A 218 -3.95 -2.96 -3.96
C SER A 218 -4.10 -2.04 -2.75
N LEU A 219 -5.29 -1.51 -2.47
CA LEU A 219 -5.53 -0.73 -1.24
C LEU A 219 -5.35 -1.59 0.01
N SER A 220 -5.86 -2.83 0.00
CA SER A 220 -5.62 -3.80 1.06
C SER A 220 -4.14 -4.11 1.24
N SER A 221 -3.36 -4.30 0.18
CA SER A 221 -1.90 -4.51 0.28
C SER A 221 -1.17 -3.26 0.80
N ALA A 222 -1.55 -2.05 0.35
CA ALA A 222 -0.98 -0.82 0.89
C ALA A 222 -1.27 -0.66 2.39
N LEU A 223 -2.48 -1.05 2.83
CA LEU A 223 -2.86 -1.07 4.24
C LEU A 223 -2.06 -2.09 5.05
N ASP A 224 -1.81 -3.29 4.51
CA ASP A 224 -0.95 -4.29 5.15
C ASP A 224 0.48 -3.78 5.33
N ASN A 225 1.05 -3.17 4.29
CA ASN A 225 2.40 -2.62 4.33
C ASN A 225 2.51 -1.49 5.37
N ALA A 226 1.52 -0.60 5.42
CA ALA A 226 1.43 0.43 6.45
C ALA A 226 1.28 -0.18 7.86
N ALA A 227 0.49 -1.25 8.01
CA ALA A 227 0.33 -1.96 9.28
C ALA A 227 1.59 -2.70 9.74
N ILE A 228 2.42 -3.17 8.81
CA ILE A 228 3.73 -3.76 9.11
C ILE A 228 4.69 -2.69 9.63
N ARG A 229 4.77 -1.54 8.95
CA ARG A 229 5.57 -0.40 9.42
C ARG A 229 5.12 0.11 10.79
N ALA A 230 3.81 0.06 11.04
CA ALA A 230 3.23 0.43 12.33
C ALA A 230 3.48 -0.59 13.46
N GLY A 231 4.06 -1.76 13.16
CA GLY A 231 4.24 -2.86 14.11
C GLY A 231 2.94 -3.58 14.50
N VAL A 232 1.84 -3.33 13.80
CA VAL A 232 0.51 -3.93 14.08
C VAL A 232 0.35 -5.29 13.40
N LEU A 233 0.88 -5.43 12.18
CA LEU A 233 0.92 -6.65 11.40
C LEU A 233 2.35 -7.18 11.35
N LYS A 234 2.53 -8.50 11.56
CA LYS A 234 3.84 -9.11 11.36
C LYS A 234 4.06 -9.38 9.87
N PRO A 235 5.29 -9.18 9.35
CA PRO A 235 5.63 -9.59 7.99
C PRO A 235 5.25 -11.05 7.75
N ASN A 236 4.65 -11.34 6.60
CA ASN A 236 4.15 -12.67 6.22
C ASN A 236 3.02 -13.28 7.08
N ASP A 237 2.40 -12.54 8.01
CA ASP A 237 1.22 -13.02 8.76
C ASP A 237 -0.05 -12.96 7.90
N ARG A 238 -0.28 -14.05 7.16
CA ARG A 238 -1.40 -14.21 6.23
C ARG A 238 -2.75 -14.38 6.92
N ASN A 239 -2.75 -14.74 8.21
CA ASN A 239 -4.00 -14.92 8.94
C ASN A 239 -4.58 -13.59 9.39
N ARG A 240 -3.70 -12.61 9.61
CA ARG A 240 -4.06 -11.27 10.08
C ARG A 240 -3.96 -10.19 9.03
N MET A 241 -3.42 -10.45 7.84
CA MET A 241 -3.46 -9.48 6.73
C MET A 241 -4.90 -9.03 6.45
N THR A 242 -5.08 -7.86 5.87
CA THR A 242 -6.40 -7.26 5.58
C THR A 242 -7.17 -8.08 4.55
N SER A 243 -8.50 -8.08 4.68
CA SER A 243 -9.40 -8.68 3.69
C SER A 243 -9.61 -7.73 2.50
N PRO A 244 -9.18 -8.09 1.28
CA PRO A 244 -9.49 -7.30 0.08
C PRO A 244 -10.98 -7.33 -0.23
N MET A 245 -11.68 -8.41 0.11
CA MET A 245 -13.13 -8.55 -0.05
C MET A 245 -13.91 -7.55 0.79
N HIS A 246 -13.49 -7.34 2.04
CA HIS A 246 -14.12 -6.35 2.89
C HIS A 246 -13.85 -4.92 2.40
N VAL A 247 -12.63 -4.63 1.93
CA VAL A 247 -12.31 -3.35 1.27
C VAL A 247 -13.20 -3.13 0.04
N TRP A 248 -13.30 -4.14 -0.83
CA TRP A 248 -14.10 -4.13 -2.05
C TRP A 248 -15.60 -3.94 -1.81
N SER A 249 -16.13 -4.57 -0.74
CA SER A 249 -17.57 -4.60 -0.42
C SER A 249 -18.25 -3.24 -0.26
N ARG A 250 -17.47 -2.19 -0.02
CA ARG A 250 -17.99 -0.83 0.22
C ARG A 250 -18.33 -0.07 -1.03
N TYR A 251 -17.74 -0.43 -2.16
CA TYR A 251 -17.87 0.34 -3.39
C TYR A 251 -18.14 -0.54 -4.60
N GLY A 252 -17.47 -1.69 -4.76
CA GLY A 252 -17.84 -2.66 -5.79
C GLY A 252 -17.74 -2.14 -7.23
N LEU A 253 -16.78 -1.27 -7.54
CA LEU A 253 -16.49 -0.83 -8.91
C LEU A 253 -14.99 -0.55 -9.05
N PRO A 254 -14.34 -0.74 -10.21
CA PRO A 254 -12.89 -0.60 -10.31
C PRO A 254 -12.50 0.88 -10.40
N ASN A 255 -12.46 1.56 -9.25
CA ASN A 255 -12.22 3.00 -9.17
C ASN A 255 -11.42 3.35 -7.92
N MET A 256 -10.25 3.96 -8.11
CA MET A 256 -9.34 4.36 -7.01
C MET A 256 -10.00 5.35 -6.04
N GLY A 257 -10.71 6.36 -6.55
CA GLY A 257 -11.40 7.35 -5.73
C GLY A 257 -12.48 6.72 -4.86
N ALA A 258 -13.31 5.84 -5.43
CA ALA A 258 -14.33 5.12 -4.68
C ALA A 258 -13.72 4.17 -3.63
N ALA A 259 -12.62 3.49 -3.97
CA ALA A 259 -11.88 2.64 -3.04
C ALA A 259 -11.37 3.44 -1.83
N ALA A 260 -10.76 4.60 -2.09
CA ALA A 260 -10.30 5.53 -1.06
C ALA A 260 -11.46 6.06 -0.20
N ASP A 261 -12.42 6.72 -0.85
CA ASP A 261 -13.50 7.46 -0.18
C ASP A 261 -14.43 6.56 0.62
N GLY A 262 -14.59 5.31 0.17
CA GLY A 262 -15.38 4.29 0.85
C GLY A 262 -14.68 3.64 2.05
N ASN A 263 -13.35 3.65 2.12
CA ASN A 263 -12.59 2.93 3.16
C ASN A 263 -11.89 3.83 4.18
N ILE A 264 -11.69 5.13 3.90
CA ILE A 264 -11.18 6.09 4.89
C ILE A 264 -12.04 6.06 6.15
N ALA A 265 -11.38 5.99 7.31
CA ALA A 265 -11.98 5.93 8.64
C ALA A 265 -12.91 4.73 8.91
N GLN A 266 -12.96 3.75 8.01
CA GLN A 266 -13.71 2.51 8.22
C GLN A 266 -12.81 1.41 8.82
N PRO A 267 -13.34 0.54 9.68
CA PRO A 267 -12.62 -0.64 10.15
C PRO A 267 -12.46 -1.64 9.00
N VAL A 268 -11.29 -2.27 8.90
CA VAL A 268 -11.00 -3.30 7.92
C VAL A 268 -10.70 -4.62 8.65
N GLY A 269 -11.60 -5.58 8.48
CA GLY A 269 -11.44 -6.98 8.87
C GLY A 269 -10.24 -7.68 8.24
N VAL A 270 -9.85 -8.78 8.88
CA VAL A 270 -8.74 -9.63 8.45
C VAL A 270 -9.17 -10.64 7.38
N TYR A 271 -8.20 -11.11 6.61
CA TYR A 271 -8.37 -12.05 5.51
C TYR A 271 -9.07 -13.34 5.93
N THR A 272 -8.77 -13.87 7.12
CA THR A 272 -9.41 -15.08 7.64
C THR A 272 -10.91 -14.94 7.92
N THR A 273 -11.41 -13.70 8.07
CA THR A 273 -12.85 -13.43 8.23
C THR A 273 -13.57 -13.43 6.88
N TRP A 274 -12.96 -12.84 5.86
CA TRP A 274 -13.50 -12.78 4.51
C TRP A 274 -12.35 -12.96 3.50
N GLN A 275 -12.07 -14.22 3.18
CA GLN A 275 -11.03 -14.60 2.22
C GLN A 275 -11.45 -14.21 0.82
N GLN A 276 -10.49 -14.10 -0.10
CA GLN A 276 -10.78 -13.87 -1.51
C GLN A 276 -11.76 -14.91 -2.02
N ASN A 277 -12.77 -14.47 -2.76
CA ASN A 277 -13.67 -15.34 -3.52
C ASN A 277 -14.22 -14.58 -4.72
N ASP A 278 -13.99 -15.10 -5.92
CA ASP A 278 -14.30 -14.40 -7.16
C ASP A 278 -15.81 -14.27 -7.41
N LYS A 279 -16.62 -15.32 -7.12
CA LYS A 279 -18.09 -15.24 -7.21
C LYS A 279 -18.64 -14.19 -6.27
N GLU A 280 -18.18 -14.20 -5.02
CA GLU A 280 -18.58 -13.20 -4.03
C GLU A 280 -18.17 -11.80 -4.48
N ALA A 281 -16.98 -11.64 -5.07
CA ALA A 281 -16.52 -10.36 -5.59
C ALA A 281 -17.36 -9.88 -6.78
N CYS A 282 -17.83 -10.81 -7.63
CA CYS A 282 -18.79 -10.50 -8.67
C CYS A 282 -20.17 -10.09 -8.13
N MET A 283 -20.65 -10.73 -7.06
CA MET A 283 -21.91 -10.34 -6.41
C MET A 283 -21.82 -8.95 -5.76
N LEU A 284 -20.61 -8.51 -5.39
CA LEU A 284 -20.34 -7.19 -4.82
C LEU A 284 -20.26 -6.07 -5.88
N PHE A 285 -20.07 -6.40 -7.18
CA PHE A 285 -20.04 -5.37 -8.22
C PHE A 285 -21.34 -4.57 -8.23
N GLN A 286 -21.25 -3.25 -8.35
CA GLN A 286 -22.41 -2.41 -8.59
C GLN A 286 -23.07 -2.82 -9.90
N GLY A 287 -24.40 -2.91 -9.95
CA GLY A 287 -25.13 -3.49 -11.08
C GLY A 287 -25.10 -2.69 -12.39
N THR A 288 -24.22 -1.69 -12.51
CA THR A 288 -24.13 -0.78 -13.66
C THR A 288 -22.80 -0.93 -14.38
N GLY A 289 -22.82 -0.88 -15.73
CA GLY A 289 -21.63 -0.91 -16.57
C GLY A 289 -21.26 -2.29 -17.11
N SER A 290 -20.33 -2.32 -18.06
CA SER A 290 -19.88 -3.56 -18.71
C SER A 290 -19.15 -4.50 -17.75
N PHE A 291 -18.35 -3.97 -16.81
CA PHE A 291 -17.62 -4.76 -15.82
C PHE A 291 -18.51 -5.69 -15.00
N ALA A 292 -19.61 -5.13 -14.46
CA ALA A 292 -20.55 -5.87 -13.64
C ALA A 292 -21.25 -6.96 -14.44
N THR A 293 -21.60 -6.64 -15.69
CA THR A 293 -22.24 -7.58 -16.62
C THR A 293 -21.29 -8.73 -16.98
N GLU A 294 -20.04 -8.42 -17.33
CA GLU A 294 -19.02 -9.41 -17.66
C GLU A 294 -18.71 -10.34 -16.48
N CYS A 295 -18.56 -9.80 -15.26
CA CYS A 295 -18.30 -10.60 -14.07
C CYS A 295 -19.50 -11.52 -13.73
N ALA A 296 -20.71 -10.95 -13.74
CA ALA A 296 -21.95 -11.70 -13.54
C ALA A 296 -22.09 -12.86 -14.55
N GLU A 297 -21.80 -12.56 -15.81
CA GLU A 297 -21.82 -13.50 -16.93
C GLU A 297 -20.76 -14.60 -16.82
N ALA A 298 -19.56 -14.25 -16.36
CA ALA A 298 -18.42 -15.15 -16.19
C ALA A 298 -18.61 -16.15 -15.05
N TYR A 299 -19.25 -15.72 -13.96
CA TYR A 299 -19.36 -16.49 -12.73
C TYR A 299 -20.78 -17.00 -12.43
N GLY A 300 -21.76 -16.66 -13.28
CA GLY A 300 -23.14 -17.12 -13.15
C GLY A 300 -23.85 -16.54 -11.93
N VAL A 301 -23.58 -15.27 -11.61
CA VAL A 301 -24.16 -14.56 -10.46
C VAL A 301 -24.91 -13.30 -10.90
N LYS A 302 -25.77 -12.77 -10.05
CA LYS A 302 -26.37 -11.44 -10.24
C LYS A 302 -25.47 -10.39 -9.61
N ALA A 303 -25.00 -9.40 -10.37
CA ALA A 303 -24.27 -8.27 -9.80
C ALA A 303 -25.12 -7.52 -8.77
N ASN A 304 -24.48 -6.94 -7.76
CA ASN A 304 -25.10 -6.22 -6.65
C ASN A 304 -26.14 -7.03 -5.84
N SER A 305 -26.07 -8.37 -5.86
CA SER A 305 -26.97 -9.26 -5.12
C SER A 305 -26.45 -9.63 -3.73
N TRP A 306 -25.22 -9.27 -3.39
CA TRP A 306 -24.57 -9.72 -2.15
C TRP A 306 -25.32 -9.38 -0.86
N ARG A 307 -26.14 -8.31 -0.86
CA ARG A 307 -26.96 -7.93 0.30
C ARG A 307 -28.15 -8.85 0.55
N GLU A 308 -28.56 -9.60 -0.47
CA GLU A 308 -29.61 -10.62 -0.39
C GLU A 308 -29.05 -11.94 0.19
N ASP A 309 -27.73 -12.14 0.12
CA ASP A 309 -27.05 -13.32 0.65
C ASP A 309 -26.70 -13.18 2.14
N LYS A 310 -27.31 -14.02 2.97
CA LYS A 310 -27.12 -14.00 4.43
C LYS A 310 -25.69 -14.32 4.86
N ASN A 311 -24.97 -15.16 4.13
CA ASN A 311 -23.60 -15.53 4.46
C ASN A 311 -22.64 -14.38 4.14
N LEU A 312 -22.83 -13.69 3.02
CA LEU A 312 -22.04 -12.50 2.68
C LEU A 312 -22.32 -11.35 3.64
N MET A 313 -23.57 -11.11 3.99
CA MET A 313 -23.92 -10.13 5.03
C MET A 313 -23.31 -10.49 6.38
N ALA A 314 -23.24 -11.77 6.76
CA ALA A 314 -22.56 -12.20 7.98
C ALA A 314 -21.05 -11.94 7.94
N LYS A 315 -20.38 -12.25 6.82
CA LYS A 315 -18.95 -11.93 6.62
C LYS A 315 -18.72 -10.42 6.67
N TYR A 316 -19.56 -9.62 6.03
CA TYR A 316 -19.49 -8.16 6.05
C TYR A 316 -19.66 -7.63 7.49
N ASN A 317 -20.74 -8.01 8.17
CA ASN A 317 -21.03 -7.54 9.52
C ASN A 317 -19.91 -7.91 10.49
N LYS A 318 -19.40 -9.15 10.40
CA LYS A 318 -18.26 -9.60 11.21
C LYS A 318 -16.99 -8.81 10.91
N SER A 319 -16.66 -8.61 9.63
CA SER A 319 -15.49 -7.80 9.23
C SER A 319 -15.60 -6.35 9.68
N GLN A 320 -16.82 -5.81 9.71
CA GLN A 320 -17.11 -4.45 10.14
C GLN A 320 -17.03 -4.30 11.66
N SER A 321 -17.48 -5.30 12.44
CA SER A 321 -17.46 -5.25 13.91
C SER A 321 -16.10 -5.63 14.50
N GLU A 322 -15.36 -6.52 13.86
CA GLU A 322 -14.08 -7.06 14.35
C GLU A 322 -12.87 -6.48 13.61
N GLY A 323 -13.06 -5.49 12.75
CA GLY A 323 -11.97 -4.89 11.96
C GLY A 323 -10.90 -4.24 12.84
N ILE A 324 -9.65 -4.64 12.64
CA ILE A 324 -8.51 -4.23 13.46
C ILE A 324 -7.61 -3.18 12.79
N TYR A 325 -7.83 -2.92 11.50
CA TYR A 325 -7.12 -1.89 10.74
C TYR A 325 -8.05 -0.73 10.43
N LYS A 326 -7.50 0.48 10.37
CA LYS A 326 -8.26 1.67 10.01
C LYS A 326 -7.35 2.66 9.29
N ILE A 327 -7.79 3.09 8.12
CA ILE A 327 -7.13 4.14 7.33
C ILE A 327 -7.42 5.48 8.01
N SER A 328 -6.38 6.20 8.41
CA SER A 328 -6.48 7.55 8.97
C SER A 328 -6.48 8.62 7.89
N SER A 329 -5.65 8.45 6.87
CA SER A 329 -5.52 9.37 5.74
C SER A 329 -5.09 8.64 4.49
N ILE A 330 -5.52 9.16 3.34
CA ILE A 330 -4.97 8.84 2.03
C ILE A 330 -4.43 10.15 1.48
N GLU A 331 -3.13 10.20 1.26
CA GLU A 331 -2.39 11.39 0.89
C GLU A 331 -2.05 11.31 -0.59
N LYS A 332 -2.52 12.26 -1.40
CA LYS A 332 -2.36 12.31 -2.84
C LYS A 332 -1.02 12.92 -3.22
N LEU A 333 -0.27 12.19 -4.05
CA LEU A 333 1.02 12.62 -4.60
C LEU A 333 0.84 13.40 -5.90
N GLN A 334 1.87 14.12 -6.31
CA GLN A 334 1.94 14.78 -7.60
C GLN A 334 2.22 13.76 -8.72
N VAL A 335 1.33 13.70 -9.72
CA VAL A 335 1.41 12.75 -10.86
C VAL A 335 1.30 13.43 -12.24
N GLU A 336 1.12 14.74 -12.30
CA GLU A 336 0.98 15.51 -13.55
C GLU A 336 1.91 16.75 -13.57
N PRO A 337 3.20 16.59 -13.96
CA PRO A 337 3.91 15.32 -14.11
C PRO A 337 4.28 14.71 -12.75
N PRO A 338 4.63 13.41 -12.69
CA PRO A 338 5.08 12.78 -11.45
C PRO A 338 6.29 13.49 -10.83
N ASP A 339 6.23 13.75 -9.52
CA ASP A 339 7.40 14.21 -8.77
C ASP A 339 8.22 12.99 -8.33
N MET A 340 9.33 12.75 -9.03
CA MET A 340 10.18 11.58 -8.76
C MET A 340 10.85 11.67 -7.39
N ASP A 341 11.22 12.87 -6.90
CA ASP A 341 11.84 12.99 -5.57
C ASP A 341 10.80 12.71 -4.46
N GLU A 342 9.52 13.07 -4.66
CA GLU A 342 8.41 12.68 -3.78
C GLU A 342 8.24 11.15 -3.71
N LEU A 343 8.19 10.48 -4.88
CA LEU A 343 8.09 9.01 -4.94
C LEU A 343 9.28 8.32 -4.28
N LEU A 344 10.50 8.79 -4.56
CA LEU A 344 11.73 8.22 -3.98
C LEU A 344 11.81 8.45 -2.47
N GLY A 345 11.35 9.60 -1.97
CA GLY A 345 11.32 9.90 -0.53
C GLY A 345 10.41 8.96 0.26
N ILE A 346 9.20 8.71 -0.25
CA ILE A 346 8.25 7.78 0.37
C ILE A 346 8.85 6.36 0.43
N LEU A 347 9.37 5.88 -0.70
CA LEU A 347 9.96 4.55 -0.81
C LEU A 347 11.22 4.43 0.07
N ALA A 348 12.13 5.39 0.03
CA ALA A 348 13.33 5.38 0.86
C ALA A 348 13.02 5.44 2.37
N GLY A 349 11.92 6.10 2.77
CA GLY A 349 11.38 6.07 4.13
C GLY A 349 10.74 4.73 4.54
N GLY A 350 10.72 3.76 3.63
CA GLY A 350 10.18 2.42 3.81
C GLY A 350 8.68 2.32 3.58
N ALA A 351 7.99 3.41 3.23
CA ALA A 351 6.56 3.42 2.95
C ALA A 351 6.27 3.07 1.49
N ASN A 352 5.19 2.32 1.25
CA ASN A 352 4.78 1.95 -0.10
C ASN A 352 3.80 2.96 -0.68
N ILE A 353 3.73 3.00 -2.01
CA ILE A 353 2.83 3.90 -2.74
C ILE A 353 1.71 3.07 -3.35
N TRP A 354 0.47 3.37 -2.99
CA TRP A 354 -0.71 2.82 -3.65
C TRP A 354 -0.93 3.55 -4.96
N ALA A 355 -0.79 2.86 -6.09
CA ALA A 355 -0.68 3.47 -7.40
C ALA A 355 -1.67 2.88 -8.40
N ALA A 356 -2.05 3.69 -9.38
CA ALA A 356 -2.73 3.25 -10.57
C ALA A 356 -1.89 3.60 -11.79
N PHE A 357 -1.77 2.66 -12.72
CA PHE A 357 -1.13 2.86 -14.02
C PHE A 357 -2.15 2.75 -15.13
N LEU A 358 -1.92 3.49 -16.21
CA LEU A 358 -2.53 3.16 -17.50
C LEU A 358 -1.62 2.15 -18.23
N ILE A 359 -2.10 0.92 -18.43
CA ILE A 359 -1.26 -0.19 -18.90
C ILE A 359 -1.72 -0.75 -20.26
N ASP A 360 -0.79 -1.41 -20.92
CA ASP A 360 -1.07 -2.45 -21.93
C ASP A 360 -0.96 -3.82 -21.24
N GLY A 361 -2.11 -4.44 -20.95
CA GLY A 361 -2.16 -5.73 -20.27
C GLY A 361 -1.34 -6.82 -20.94
N SER A 362 -1.15 -6.76 -22.27
CA SER A 362 -0.35 -7.75 -23.00
C SER A 362 1.14 -7.69 -22.68
N LYS A 363 1.63 -6.55 -22.18
CA LYS A 363 3.02 -6.38 -21.72
C LYS A 363 3.22 -6.87 -20.29
N TRP A 364 2.14 -6.96 -19.54
CA TRP A 364 2.14 -7.38 -18.15
C TRP A 364 1.98 -8.90 -18.00
N THR A 365 2.17 -9.71 -19.04
CA THR A 365 2.13 -11.18 -18.93
C THR A 365 3.53 -11.76 -18.66
N ASN A 366 3.59 -12.94 -18.03
CA ASN A 366 4.85 -13.66 -17.84
C ASN A 366 5.57 -13.96 -19.17
N SER A 367 4.82 -14.19 -20.25
CA SER A 367 5.39 -14.47 -21.58
C SER A 367 6.00 -13.23 -22.25
N ALA A 368 5.55 -12.03 -21.89
CA ALA A 368 6.11 -10.78 -22.40
C ALA A 368 7.32 -10.30 -21.58
N MET A 369 7.34 -10.59 -20.27
CA MET A 369 8.40 -10.17 -19.36
C MET A 369 9.72 -10.93 -19.60
N LYS A 370 10.84 -10.25 -19.30
CA LYS A 370 12.17 -10.86 -19.21
C LYS A 370 12.75 -10.57 -17.83
N ASN A 371 13.12 -11.60 -17.08
CA ASN A 371 13.63 -11.47 -15.70
C ASN A 371 12.72 -10.60 -14.80
N ALA A 372 11.40 -10.83 -14.91
CA ALA A 372 10.37 -10.04 -14.24
C ALA A 372 10.45 -8.52 -14.49
N VAL A 373 11.02 -8.09 -15.62
CA VAL A 373 10.94 -6.71 -16.10
C VAL A 373 9.82 -6.61 -17.12
N ILE A 374 8.86 -5.73 -16.85
CA ILE A 374 7.77 -5.38 -17.76
C ILE A 374 8.36 -4.57 -18.93
N PRO A 375 8.21 -5.01 -20.18
CA PRO A 375 8.69 -4.25 -21.33
C PRO A 375 7.93 -2.93 -21.47
N ASP A 376 8.64 -1.88 -21.88
CA ASP A 376 8.04 -0.58 -22.21
C ASP A 376 6.84 -0.72 -23.15
N TRP A 377 5.81 0.09 -22.93
CA TRP A 377 4.62 0.18 -23.78
C TRP A 377 4.39 1.61 -24.28
N SER A 378 3.58 1.72 -25.32
CA SER A 378 3.21 2.99 -25.94
C SER A 378 1.71 3.26 -25.99
N TYR A 379 0.89 2.25 -25.66
CA TYR A 379 -0.58 2.31 -25.71
C TYR A 379 -1.17 2.05 -24.33
N ASP A 380 -2.13 2.88 -23.91
CA ASP A 380 -2.64 2.96 -22.55
C ASP A 380 -4.15 2.66 -22.52
N ARG A 381 -4.48 1.39 -22.75
CA ARG A 381 -5.87 0.99 -23.01
C ARG A 381 -6.66 0.59 -21.77
N SER A 382 -6.03 0.63 -20.60
CA SER A 382 -6.63 0.09 -19.38
C SER A 382 -6.06 0.72 -18.12
N GLY A 383 -6.87 0.82 -17.07
CA GLY A 383 -6.41 1.11 -15.72
C GLY A 383 -6.01 -0.17 -15.00
N HIS A 384 -4.96 -0.10 -14.18
CA HIS A 384 -4.62 -1.18 -13.23
C HIS A 384 -4.07 -0.59 -11.94
N ALA A 385 -4.58 -1.05 -10.80
CA ALA A 385 -4.16 -0.58 -9.48
C ALA A 385 -3.23 -1.60 -8.81
N VAL A 386 -2.10 -1.10 -8.31
CA VAL A 386 -0.98 -1.87 -7.75
C VAL A 386 -0.37 -1.12 -6.56
N VAL A 387 0.68 -1.69 -5.98
CA VAL A 387 1.53 -1.01 -5.00
C VAL A 387 2.94 -0.89 -5.55
N ILE A 388 3.60 0.25 -5.36
CA ILE A 388 5.03 0.41 -5.62
C ILE A 388 5.78 0.15 -4.31
N SER A 389 6.72 -0.79 -4.33
CA SER A 389 7.41 -1.37 -3.17
C SER A 389 8.93 -1.14 -3.16
N GLY A 390 9.40 -0.20 -3.97
CA GLY A 390 10.81 0.14 -4.03
C GLY A 390 11.25 0.54 -5.43
N TYR A 391 12.55 0.70 -5.58
CA TYR A 391 13.18 1.06 -6.85
C TYR A 391 14.64 0.58 -6.87
N ARG A 392 15.21 0.50 -8.07
CA ARG A 392 16.64 0.20 -8.26
C ARG A 392 17.19 1.02 -9.41
N THR A 393 18.42 1.47 -9.27
CA THR A 393 19.20 2.02 -10.39
C THR A 393 19.85 0.86 -11.16
N THR A 394 19.68 0.85 -12.47
CA THR A 394 20.33 -0.11 -13.38
C THR A 394 21.20 0.66 -14.39
N PRO A 395 22.11 -0.01 -15.13
CA PRO A 395 22.91 0.65 -16.16
C PRO A 395 22.08 1.34 -17.25
N THR A 396 20.82 0.92 -17.45
CA THR A 396 19.91 1.47 -18.46
C THR A 396 18.87 2.43 -17.90
N GLY A 397 19.00 2.83 -16.63
CA GLY A 397 18.06 3.73 -15.95
C GLY A 397 17.41 3.11 -14.72
N LYS A 398 16.58 3.90 -14.03
CA LYS A 398 15.89 3.47 -12.82
C LYS A 398 14.68 2.58 -13.16
N GLN A 399 14.40 1.64 -12.27
CA GLN A 399 13.23 0.78 -12.32
C GLN A 399 12.51 0.80 -10.98
N PHE A 400 11.19 0.65 -11.00
CA PHE A 400 10.32 0.62 -9.82
C PHE A 400 9.75 -0.77 -9.62
N LEU A 401 9.72 -1.23 -8.36
CA LEU A 401 9.22 -2.54 -7.99
C LEU A 401 7.71 -2.47 -7.80
N ILE A 402 6.98 -3.25 -8.58
CA ILE A 402 5.52 -3.39 -8.51
C ILE A 402 5.19 -4.61 -7.65
N HIS A 403 4.44 -4.40 -6.57
CA HIS A 403 3.73 -5.41 -5.79
C HIS A 403 2.32 -5.53 -6.37
N ASN A 404 2.06 -6.63 -7.08
CA ASN A 404 0.81 -6.84 -7.80
C ASN A 404 -0.17 -7.73 -7.00
N SER A 405 -1.39 -7.84 -7.49
CA SER A 405 -2.47 -8.64 -6.90
C SER A 405 -2.95 -9.75 -7.82
N TRP A 406 -2.05 -10.32 -8.62
CA TRP A 406 -2.35 -11.41 -9.56
C TRP A 406 -1.80 -12.77 -9.08
N GLY A 407 -1.58 -12.92 -7.78
CA GLY A 407 -1.04 -14.14 -7.20
C GLY A 407 0.47 -14.30 -7.44
N THR A 408 1.06 -15.28 -6.75
CA THR A 408 2.52 -15.48 -6.75
C THR A 408 3.05 -16.16 -8.02
N SER A 409 2.18 -16.68 -8.89
CA SER A 409 2.60 -17.23 -10.19
C SER A 409 2.93 -16.15 -11.23
N TRP A 410 2.49 -14.91 -11.00
CA TRP A 410 2.77 -13.77 -11.86
C TRP A 410 4.11 -13.13 -11.50
N GLY A 411 4.89 -12.75 -12.53
CA GLY A 411 6.20 -12.11 -12.36
C GLY A 411 7.18 -12.96 -11.54
N GLU A 412 7.97 -12.29 -10.70
CA GLU A 412 8.81 -12.91 -9.68
C GLU A 412 8.04 -12.94 -8.36
N ASN A 413 7.37 -14.06 -8.09
CA ASN A 413 6.60 -14.28 -6.85
C ASN A 413 5.56 -13.18 -6.56
N GLY A 414 4.86 -12.67 -7.59
CA GLY A 414 3.87 -11.60 -7.48
C GLY A 414 4.42 -10.19 -7.69
N TYR A 415 5.72 -10.06 -7.97
CA TYR A 415 6.39 -8.78 -8.19
C TYR A 415 6.94 -8.66 -9.61
N ALA A 416 7.08 -7.43 -10.10
CA ALA A 416 7.80 -7.15 -11.34
C ALA A 416 8.43 -5.75 -11.30
N TRP A 417 9.36 -5.48 -12.20
CA TRP A 417 10.01 -4.19 -12.36
C TRP A 417 9.43 -3.45 -13.55
N VAL A 418 9.17 -2.16 -13.38
CA VAL A 418 8.75 -1.24 -14.45
C VAL A 418 9.79 -0.14 -14.62
N SER A 419 10.06 0.30 -15.84
CA SER A 419 11.03 1.37 -16.08
C SER A 419 10.51 2.72 -15.58
N GLU A 420 11.42 3.60 -15.14
CA GLU A 420 11.10 4.98 -14.74
C GLU A 420 10.33 5.72 -15.84
N LYS A 421 10.71 5.54 -17.10
CA LYS A 421 10.02 6.11 -18.26
C LYS A 421 8.53 5.73 -18.31
N MET A 422 8.18 4.50 -17.92
CA MET A 422 6.77 4.08 -17.86
C MET A 422 6.07 4.66 -16.63
N VAL A 423 6.77 4.87 -15.52
CA VAL A 423 6.24 5.60 -14.35
C VAL A 423 5.94 7.05 -14.71
N GLU A 424 6.90 7.77 -15.29
CA GLU A 424 6.73 9.17 -15.71
C GLU A 424 5.55 9.36 -16.67
N LYS A 425 5.35 8.40 -17.58
CA LYS A 425 4.36 8.52 -18.64
C LYS A 425 2.97 8.00 -18.27
N TYR A 426 2.89 6.94 -17.46
CA TYR A 426 1.66 6.18 -17.28
C TYR A 426 1.22 6.03 -15.82
N LEU A 427 1.95 6.60 -14.85
CA LEU A 427 1.44 6.74 -13.49
C LEU A 427 0.22 7.68 -13.52
N TYR A 428 -0.95 7.13 -13.23
CA TYR A 428 -2.23 7.84 -13.35
C TYR A 428 -2.70 8.43 -12.03
N TYR A 429 -2.58 7.66 -10.95
CA TYR A 429 -2.77 8.14 -9.59
C TYR A 429 -1.76 7.50 -8.66
N ALA A 430 -1.34 8.23 -7.63
CA ALA A 430 -0.46 7.73 -6.60
C ALA A 430 -0.87 8.31 -5.25
N TYR A 431 -0.91 7.45 -4.23
CA TYR A 431 -1.30 7.81 -2.89
C TYR A 431 -0.40 7.14 -1.85
N LYS A 432 -0.12 7.84 -0.76
CA LYS A 432 0.37 7.26 0.48
C LYS A 432 -0.81 6.91 1.39
N VAL A 433 -0.84 5.69 1.91
CA VAL A 433 -1.88 5.22 2.84
C VAL A 433 -1.35 5.28 4.27
N LYS A 434 -2.06 6.01 5.15
CA LYS A 434 -1.75 6.10 6.58
C LYS A 434 -2.82 5.42 7.41
N ILE A 435 -2.40 4.86 8.55
CA ILE A 435 -3.28 4.16 9.47
C ILE A 435 -3.35 4.89 10.82
N THR A 436 -4.40 4.61 11.60
CA THR A 436 -4.62 5.27 12.89
C THR A 436 -3.57 4.97 13.95
N ASN A 437 -2.88 3.83 13.86
CA ASN A 437 -1.81 3.48 14.80
C ASN A 437 -0.54 4.32 14.60
N GLY A 438 -0.37 4.95 13.43
CA GLY A 438 0.86 5.65 13.09
C GLY A 438 2.07 4.71 12.99
N VAL A 439 3.26 5.30 12.84
CA VAL A 439 4.55 4.59 12.85
C VAL A 439 5.19 4.80 14.23
N PRO A 440 5.85 3.79 14.82
CA PRO A 440 6.62 3.98 16.04
C PRO A 440 7.62 5.13 15.92
N LYS A 441 7.83 5.85 17.01
CA LYS A 441 8.67 7.06 17.05
C LYS A 441 10.09 6.81 16.53
N GLU A 442 10.64 5.65 16.86
CA GLU A 442 11.98 5.19 16.45
C GLU A 442 12.11 4.93 14.95
N ASP A 443 10.98 4.65 14.30
CA ASP A 443 10.89 4.30 12.88
C ASP A 443 10.27 5.44 12.04
N LEU A 444 9.91 6.55 12.69
CA LEU A 444 9.26 7.71 12.11
C LEU A 444 10.18 8.44 11.13
N THR A 445 9.63 8.81 9.98
CA THR A 445 10.30 9.62 8.96
C THR A 445 9.54 10.92 8.71
N ASP A 446 10.16 11.92 8.07
CA ASP A 446 9.48 13.17 7.69
C ASP A 446 8.24 12.90 6.85
N ASP A 447 8.31 11.86 6.02
CA ASP A 447 7.23 11.40 5.18
C ASP A 447 6.00 10.97 5.98
N ASP A 448 6.17 10.48 7.20
CA ASP A 448 5.08 10.06 8.09
C ASP A 448 4.38 11.23 8.79
N CYS A 449 5.03 12.38 8.85
CA CYS A 449 4.47 13.60 9.42
C CYS A 449 3.42 14.25 8.52
N ALA A 450 2.68 15.23 9.06
CA ALA A 450 1.71 15.98 8.26
C ALA A 450 2.40 16.75 7.10
N PRO A 451 1.65 17.26 6.11
CA PRO A 451 2.22 17.90 4.93
C PRO A 451 3.14 19.10 5.19
N ASP A 452 3.03 19.77 6.34
CA ASP A 452 3.87 20.91 6.78
C ASP A 452 4.75 20.59 8.00
N GLU A 453 4.85 19.32 8.36
CA GLU A 453 5.61 18.86 9.52
C GLU A 453 6.84 18.06 9.09
N LEU A 454 7.88 18.13 9.93
CA LEU A 454 9.07 17.32 9.87
C LEU A 454 9.27 16.64 11.23
N VAL A 455 10.07 15.57 11.26
CA VAL A 455 10.52 15.00 12.53
C VAL A 455 11.47 16.00 13.19
N ASP A 456 11.13 16.43 14.41
CA ASP A 456 11.98 17.27 15.23
C ASP A 456 13.20 16.48 15.73
N LEU A 457 14.39 17.06 15.56
CA LEU A 457 15.66 16.34 15.79
C LEU A 457 15.87 15.91 17.24
N THR A 458 15.36 16.68 18.20
CA THR A 458 15.57 16.37 19.62
C THR A 458 14.45 15.47 20.13
N THR A 459 13.22 15.85 19.83
CA THR A 459 12.06 15.17 20.39
C THR A 459 11.73 13.90 19.62
N GLY A 460 12.17 13.73 18.37
CA GLY A 460 11.89 12.57 17.53
C GLY A 460 10.41 12.39 17.18
N VAL A 461 9.59 13.43 17.33
CA VAL A 461 8.17 13.43 16.95
C VAL A 461 7.93 14.47 15.87
N CYS A 462 6.82 14.35 15.15
CA CYS A 462 6.43 15.35 14.15
C CYS A 462 6.18 16.72 14.80
N ALA A 463 6.72 17.76 14.19
CA ALA A 463 6.50 19.15 14.55
C ALA A 463 6.47 20.02 13.29
N LEU A 464 5.80 21.17 13.39
CA LEU A 464 5.71 22.12 12.28
C LEU A 464 7.09 22.59 11.84
N MET A 465 7.27 22.73 10.54
CA MET A 465 8.44 23.39 9.96
C MET A 465 8.55 24.84 10.46
N CYS A 466 9.75 25.25 10.88
CA CYS A 466 10.01 26.62 11.36
C CYS A 466 9.85 27.65 10.26
N ASP A 467 9.44 28.88 10.56
CA ASP A 467 9.11 29.94 9.58
C ASP A 467 10.15 30.17 8.45
N ASP A 468 11.41 29.86 8.70
CA ASP A 468 12.54 29.96 7.76
C ASP A 468 12.78 28.70 6.92
N ASP A 469 11.82 27.78 6.91
CA ASP A 469 11.85 26.44 6.29
C ASP A 469 12.83 25.47 6.98
N SER A 470 13.42 25.85 8.11
CA SER A 470 14.33 24.97 8.85
C SER A 470 13.59 23.86 9.61
N ARG A 471 14.32 22.76 9.84
CA ARG A 471 13.82 21.63 10.63
C ARG A 471 13.75 22.02 12.11
N PRO A 472 12.64 21.71 12.81
CA PRO A 472 12.55 21.92 14.24
C PRO A 472 13.57 21.07 15.03
N ASN A 473 14.12 21.64 16.09
CA ASN A 473 15.09 20.99 16.95
C ASN A 473 14.84 21.40 18.41
N ASN A 474 13.97 20.65 19.08
CA ASN A 474 13.33 21.04 20.33
C ASN A 474 12.46 22.31 20.17
N GLY A 475 11.69 22.33 19.07
CA GLY A 475 10.95 23.50 18.60
C GLY A 475 11.75 24.38 17.64
N CYS A 476 11.20 25.55 17.32
CA CYS A 476 11.83 26.50 16.41
C CYS A 476 12.69 27.53 17.16
N PRO A 477 13.81 27.99 16.56
CA PRO A 477 14.61 29.05 17.15
C PRO A 477 13.74 30.26 17.45
N LYS A 478 13.82 30.79 18.68
CA LYS A 478 13.19 32.07 19.00
C LYS A 478 13.98 33.16 18.28
N LYS A 479 13.30 33.91 17.41
CA LYS A 479 13.87 35.07 16.72
C LYS A 479 14.26 36.16 17.70
#